data_AF-A0A524DCB8-F1
#
_entry.id   AF-A0A524DCB8-F1
#
_cell.length_a   1.000
_cell.length_b   1.000
_cell.length_c   1.000
_cell.angle_alpha   90.00
_cell.angle_beta   90.00
_cell.angle_gamma   90.00
#
_symmetry.space_group_name_H-M   'P 1'
#
loop_
_entity.id
_entity.type
_entity.pdbx_description
1 polymer ?
#
loop_
_entity_poly.entity_id
_entity_poly.type
_entity_poly.pdbx_seq_one_letter_code
_entity_poly.pdbx_strand_id
1 'polypeptide(L)'
;MGRRKRKQQSYRRVKRLPKIFTCPSCGEKSVKVENIKEKGGFATVKCGNCGLEKEVLINSISEPVDAFGDFIDIYYADQELNRLETRVDKLKQKKEWGELAFAYSIMADLCKVKAAQLLEEEKIDMEEVQDWKEKSRKYKNKEKNALLELDAQELESGIKTDDESLFSEHDETKIRKKKNIDDIFDDPGFLEF
;
A
#
# COMPACT_ATOMS: atom_id res chain seq x y z
N MET A 1 -29.10 -61.38 -8.16
CA MET A 1 -28.46 -60.57 -7.09
C MET A 1 -27.63 -59.46 -7.73
N GLY A 2 -28.17 -58.25 -7.83
CA GLY A 2 -27.47 -57.12 -8.46
C GLY A 2 -26.55 -56.41 -7.47
N ARG A 3 -25.23 -56.54 -7.62
CA ARG A 3 -24.24 -55.77 -6.84
C ARG A 3 -24.39 -54.28 -7.19
N ARG A 4 -24.89 -53.46 -6.25
CA ARG A 4 -24.86 -52.00 -6.37
C ARG A 4 -23.38 -51.57 -6.43
N LYS A 5 -22.96 -50.99 -7.57
CA LYS A 5 -21.63 -50.37 -7.70
C LYS A 5 -21.51 -49.25 -6.68
N ARG A 6 -20.52 -49.34 -5.78
CA ARG A 6 -20.16 -48.27 -4.86
C ARG A 6 -19.77 -47.04 -5.67
N LYS A 7 -20.37 -45.89 -5.36
CA LYS A 7 -19.98 -44.59 -5.93
C LYS A 7 -18.51 -44.33 -5.55
N GLN A 8 -17.65 -44.21 -6.56
CA GLN A 8 -16.26 -43.85 -6.38
C GLN A 8 -16.21 -42.38 -5.94
N GLN A 9 -15.67 -42.11 -4.74
CA GLN A 9 -15.52 -40.73 -4.27
C GLN A 9 -14.47 -40.03 -5.12
N SER A 10 -14.89 -39.08 -5.95
CA SER A 10 -13.98 -38.20 -6.66
C SER A 10 -13.45 -37.15 -5.69
N TYR A 11 -12.16 -37.23 -5.34
CA TYR A 11 -11.51 -36.19 -4.56
C TYR A 11 -11.41 -34.91 -5.39
N ARG A 12 -11.86 -33.78 -4.82
CA ARG A 12 -11.68 -32.48 -5.44
C ARG A 12 -10.19 -32.13 -5.40
N ARG A 13 -9.63 -31.73 -6.54
CA ARG A 13 -8.25 -31.22 -6.61
C ARG A 13 -8.14 -29.96 -5.74
N VAL A 14 -7.22 -29.96 -4.78
CA VAL A 14 -6.90 -28.79 -3.96
C VAL A 14 -6.30 -27.73 -4.89
N LYS A 15 -6.87 -26.52 -4.87
CA LYS A 15 -6.33 -25.37 -5.63
C LYS A 15 -4.96 -25.02 -5.05
N ARG A 16 -3.98 -24.79 -5.92
CA ARG A 16 -2.63 -24.38 -5.55
C ARG A 16 -2.43 -22.93 -5.96
N LEU A 17 -1.60 -22.20 -5.21
CA LEU A 17 -1.23 -20.84 -5.55
C LEU A 17 -0.41 -20.81 -6.86
N PRO A 18 -0.56 -19.73 -7.65
CA PRO A 18 0.23 -19.54 -8.86
C PRO A 18 1.72 -19.37 -8.50
N LYS A 19 2.58 -19.87 -9.39
CA LYS A 19 4.04 -19.73 -9.28
C LYS A 19 4.63 -18.81 -10.35
N ILE A 20 3.81 -18.39 -11.30
CA ILE A 20 4.19 -17.58 -12.45
C ILE A 20 3.29 -16.36 -12.43
N PHE A 21 3.89 -15.18 -12.45
CA PHE A 21 3.18 -13.91 -12.36
C PHE A 21 3.35 -13.06 -13.61
N THR A 22 2.46 -12.06 -13.77
CA THR A 22 2.50 -11.05 -14.83
C THR A 22 3.54 -9.99 -14.51
N CYS A 23 4.42 -9.68 -15.47
CA CYS A 23 5.41 -8.62 -15.30
C CYS A 23 4.75 -7.23 -15.42
N PRO A 24 5.01 -6.30 -14.50
CA PRO A 24 4.47 -4.94 -14.57
C PRO A 24 5.09 -4.10 -15.70
N SER A 25 6.28 -4.47 -16.19
CA SER A 25 6.97 -3.73 -17.26
C SER A 25 6.59 -4.21 -18.67
N CYS A 26 6.53 -5.53 -18.91
CA CYS A 26 6.24 -6.08 -20.24
C CYS A 26 4.84 -6.69 -20.40
N GLY A 27 4.05 -6.82 -19.33
CA GLY A 27 2.71 -7.39 -19.37
C GLY A 27 2.63 -8.92 -19.56
N GLU A 28 3.76 -9.59 -19.80
CA GLU A 28 3.80 -11.05 -20.02
C GLU A 28 3.84 -11.86 -18.71
N LYS A 29 3.27 -13.08 -18.75
CA LYS A 29 3.26 -14.05 -17.64
C LYS A 29 4.58 -14.82 -17.54
N SER A 30 5.65 -14.12 -17.22
CA SER A 30 7.03 -14.67 -17.24
C SER A 30 7.82 -14.42 -15.96
N VAL A 31 7.20 -13.88 -14.91
CA VAL A 31 7.88 -13.62 -13.63
C VAL A 31 7.92 -14.89 -12.79
N LYS A 32 9.12 -15.27 -12.35
CA LYS A 32 9.39 -16.38 -11.44
C LYS A 32 10.11 -15.86 -10.21
N VAL A 33 9.78 -16.45 -9.07
CA VAL A 33 10.46 -16.18 -7.79
C VAL A 33 11.37 -17.36 -7.48
N GLU A 34 12.65 -17.08 -7.28
CA GLU A 34 13.69 -18.04 -6.95
C GLU A 34 14.15 -17.84 -5.49
N ASN A 35 14.80 -18.86 -4.92
CA ASN A 35 15.50 -18.81 -3.62
C ASN A 35 14.67 -18.60 -2.32
N ILE A 36 13.37 -18.93 -2.31
CA ILE A 36 12.47 -18.76 -1.13
C ILE A 36 12.87 -19.57 0.13
N LYS A 37 13.94 -20.40 0.07
CA LYS A 37 14.31 -21.35 1.13
C LYS A 37 15.81 -21.43 1.43
N GLU A 38 16.62 -20.58 0.81
CA GLU A 38 18.03 -20.50 1.18
C GLU A 38 18.17 -19.73 2.50
N LYS A 39 19.24 -19.97 3.26
CA LYS A 39 19.38 -19.51 4.66
C LYS A 39 19.40 -17.98 4.83
N GLY A 40 19.46 -17.21 3.75
CA GLY A 40 19.28 -15.76 3.77
C GLY A 40 17.82 -15.46 3.49
N GLY A 41 17.16 -14.65 4.32
CA GLY A 41 15.76 -14.23 4.14
C GLY A 41 15.56 -13.30 2.95
N PHE A 42 16.01 -13.72 1.76
CA PHE A 42 15.96 -12.99 0.51
C PHE A 42 15.42 -13.89 -0.60
N ALA A 43 14.55 -13.35 -1.44
CA ALA A 43 14.03 -13.98 -2.64
C ALA A 43 14.39 -13.14 -3.85
N THR A 44 14.80 -13.80 -4.94
CA THR A 44 15.11 -13.16 -6.21
C THR A 44 13.90 -13.27 -7.13
N VAL A 45 13.33 -12.14 -7.52
CA VAL A 45 12.22 -12.06 -8.48
C VAL A 45 12.80 -11.75 -9.85
N LYS A 46 12.61 -12.67 -10.81
CA LYS A 46 13.17 -12.59 -12.17
C LYS A 46 12.09 -12.67 -13.23
N CYS A 47 12.11 -11.74 -14.19
CA CYS A 47 11.27 -11.82 -15.39
C CYS A 47 12.04 -12.45 -16.55
N GLY A 48 11.53 -13.55 -17.08
CA GLY A 48 12.16 -14.25 -18.22
C GLY A 48 12.06 -13.55 -19.58
N ASN A 49 11.20 -12.53 -19.73
CA ASN A 49 11.03 -11.81 -21.01
C ASN A 49 11.84 -10.52 -21.07
N CYS A 50 11.69 -9.62 -20.08
CA CYS A 50 12.39 -8.33 -20.07
C CYS A 50 13.71 -8.33 -19.29
N GLY A 51 14.02 -9.40 -18.54
CA GLY A 51 15.26 -9.49 -17.75
C GLY A 51 15.26 -8.69 -16.45
N LEU A 52 14.11 -8.18 -16.00
CA LEU A 52 14.01 -7.51 -14.70
C LEU A 52 14.34 -8.49 -13.56
N GLU A 53 15.26 -8.07 -12.70
CA GLU A 53 15.70 -8.80 -11.51
C GLU A 53 15.67 -7.85 -10.31
N LYS A 54 15.05 -8.28 -9.21
CA LYS A 54 15.10 -7.58 -7.92
C LYS A 54 15.18 -8.58 -6.78
N GLU A 55 15.92 -8.22 -5.75
CA GLU A 55 15.98 -8.95 -4.49
C GLU A 55 14.97 -8.36 -3.50
N VAL A 56 14.26 -9.24 -2.79
CA VAL A 56 13.20 -8.87 -1.85
C VAL A 56 13.40 -9.62 -0.54
N LEU A 57 13.22 -8.93 0.58
CA LEU A 57 13.27 -9.51 1.91
C LEU A 57 12.05 -10.41 2.15
N ILE A 58 12.29 -11.64 2.59
CA ILE A 58 11.25 -12.63 2.84
C ILE A 58 11.38 -13.30 4.20
N ASN A 59 10.24 -13.58 4.83
CA ASN A 59 10.15 -14.35 6.06
C ASN A 59 10.04 -15.86 5.79
N SER A 60 10.31 -16.70 6.79
CA SER A 60 10.25 -18.17 6.68
C SER A 60 8.87 -18.74 6.34
N ILE A 61 7.80 -17.98 6.58
CA ILE A 61 6.40 -18.34 6.30
C ILE A 61 5.96 -17.82 4.93
N SER A 62 6.74 -16.92 4.32
CA SER A 62 6.35 -16.25 3.08
C SER A 62 6.24 -17.22 1.91
N GLU A 63 5.29 -16.93 1.03
CA GLU A 63 5.02 -17.65 -0.19
C GLU A 63 5.53 -16.86 -1.41
N PRO A 64 5.71 -17.50 -2.58
CA PRO A 64 6.13 -16.79 -3.80
C PRO A 64 5.21 -15.63 -4.19
N VAL A 65 3.95 -15.65 -3.75
CA VAL A 65 2.98 -14.58 -3.99
C VAL A 65 3.34 -13.34 -3.17
N ASP A 66 3.79 -13.51 -1.93
CA ASP A 66 4.14 -12.40 -1.04
C ASP A 66 5.37 -11.65 -1.60
N ALA A 67 6.42 -12.39 -1.97
CA ALA A 67 7.61 -11.81 -2.59
C ALA A 67 7.31 -11.06 -3.90
N PHE A 68 6.32 -11.53 -4.66
CA PHE A 68 5.86 -10.83 -5.85
C PHE A 68 5.05 -9.57 -5.53
N GLY A 69 4.27 -9.58 -4.43
CA GLY A 69 3.58 -8.40 -3.92
C GLY A 69 4.55 -7.30 -3.53
N ASP A 70 5.55 -7.64 -2.70
CA ASP A 70 6.60 -6.71 -2.29
C ASP A 70 7.38 -6.15 -3.51
N PHE A 71 7.64 -6.98 -4.52
CA PHE A 71 8.26 -6.54 -5.78
C PHE A 71 7.40 -5.50 -6.52
N ILE A 72 6.08 -5.71 -6.56
CA ILE A 72 5.14 -4.77 -7.17
C ILE A 72 5.14 -3.44 -6.42
N ASP A 73 5.05 -3.47 -5.09
CA ASP A 73 5.03 -2.26 -4.26
C ASP A 73 6.31 -1.43 -4.47
N ILE A 74 7.46 -2.11 -4.53
CA ILE A 74 8.74 -1.49 -4.86
C ILE A 74 8.76 -0.90 -6.28
N TYR A 75 8.20 -1.60 -7.27
CA TYR A 75 8.20 -1.14 -8.67
C TYR A 75 7.35 0.12 -8.86
N TYR A 76 6.22 0.22 -8.17
CA TYR A 76 5.25 1.30 -8.35
C TYR A 76 5.37 2.44 -7.33
N ALA A 77 6.30 2.36 -6.38
CA ALA A 77 6.53 3.39 -5.36
C ALA A 77 6.66 4.82 -5.94
N ASP A 78 7.27 4.99 -7.11
CA ASP A 78 7.38 6.29 -7.80
C ASP A 78 6.02 6.83 -8.25
N GLN A 79 5.21 5.96 -8.88
CA GLN A 79 3.88 6.31 -9.34
C GLN A 79 2.96 6.62 -8.16
N GLU A 80 3.09 5.88 -7.06
CA GLU A 80 2.35 6.13 -5.82
C GLU A 80 2.69 7.47 -5.19
N LEU A 81 3.97 7.87 -5.16
CA LEU A 81 4.36 9.19 -4.66
C LEU A 81 3.72 10.31 -5.48
N ASN A 82 3.80 10.25 -6.82
CA ASN A 82 3.19 11.25 -7.69
C ASN A 82 1.66 11.34 -7.48
N ARG A 83 1.00 10.18 -7.35
CA ARG A 83 -0.43 10.10 -7.06
C ARG A 83 -0.77 10.73 -5.70
N LEU A 84 0.01 10.43 -4.66
CA LEU A 84 -0.19 11.00 -3.33
C LEU A 84 0.02 12.51 -3.30
N GLU A 85 1.00 13.04 -4.04
CA GLU A 85 1.22 14.49 -4.13
C GLU A 85 0.01 15.22 -4.70
N THR A 86 -0.52 14.75 -5.83
CA THR A 86 -1.74 15.33 -6.43
C THR A 86 -2.96 15.22 -5.49
N ARG A 87 -3.10 14.10 -4.79
CA ARG A 87 -4.17 13.88 -3.82
C ARG A 87 -4.05 14.80 -2.62
N VAL A 88 -2.84 15.02 -2.11
CA VAL A 88 -2.58 15.90 -0.96
C VAL A 88 -3.01 17.33 -1.26
N ASP A 89 -2.80 17.82 -2.47
CA ASP A 89 -3.24 19.17 -2.84
C ASP A 89 -4.77 19.29 -2.88
N LYS A 90 -5.47 18.25 -3.36
CA LYS A 90 -6.94 18.18 -3.27
C LYS A 90 -7.42 18.13 -1.81
N LEU A 91 -6.77 17.32 -0.96
CA LEU A 91 -7.13 17.17 0.45
C LEU A 91 -6.92 18.46 1.26
N LYS A 92 -5.84 19.21 0.96
CA LYS A 92 -5.60 20.54 1.55
C LYS A 92 -6.74 21.50 1.24
N GLN A 93 -7.23 21.51 -0.02
CA GLN A 93 -8.36 22.36 -0.41
C GLN A 93 -9.65 21.98 0.32
N LYS A 94 -9.91 20.69 0.48
CA LYS A 94 -11.09 20.16 1.18
C LYS A 94 -11.01 20.26 2.71
N LYS A 95 -9.84 20.59 3.28
CA LYS A 95 -9.54 20.61 4.73
C LYS A 95 -9.81 19.27 5.42
N GLU A 96 -9.52 18.16 4.74
CA GLU A 96 -9.64 16.81 5.30
C GLU A 96 -8.32 16.39 5.94
N TRP A 97 -8.08 16.85 7.17
CA TRP A 97 -6.79 16.67 7.85
C TRP A 97 -6.43 15.22 8.15
N GLY A 98 -7.42 14.37 8.44
CA GLY A 98 -7.17 12.96 8.75
C GLY A 98 -6.58 12.22 7.55
N GLU A 99 -7.20 12.35 6.38
CA GLU A 99 -6.69 11.74 5.14
C GLU A 99 -5.35 12.33 4.71
N LEU A 100 -5.19 13.63 4.93
CA LEU A 100 -3.95 14.32 4.62
C LEU A 100 -2.80 13.86 5.55
N ALA A 101 -3.07 13.59 6.83
CA ALA A 101 -2.12 12.97 7.75
C ALA A 101 -1.74 11.55 7.29
N PHE A 102 -2.73 10.72 6.94
CA PHE A 102 -2.47 9.38 6.40
C PHE A 102 -1.62 9.42 5.12
N ALA A 103 -1.91 10.33 4.19
CA ALA A 103 -1.15 10.48 2.96
C ALA A 103 0.31 10.90 3.24
N TYR A 104 0.55 11.80 4.21
CA TYR A 104 1.91 12.16 4.62
C TYR A 104 2.66 11.00 5.28
N SER A 105 1.97 10.17 6.07
CA SER A 105 2.53 8.97 6.68
C SER A 105 3.04 8.00 5.61
N ILE A 106 2.21 7.71 4.61
CA ILE A 106 2.56 6.82 3.48
C ILE A 106 3.74 7.40 2.68
N MET A 107 3.70 8.69 2.31
CA MET A 107 4.83 9.31 1.59
C MET A 107 6.12 9.28 2.40
N ALA A 108 6.06 9.42 3.73
CA ALA A 108 7.24 9.34 4.58
C ALA A 108 7.84 7.94 4.60
N ASP A 109 7.01 6.89 4.60
CA ASP A 109 7.44 5.50 4.53
C ASP A 109 8.03 5.14 3.16
N LEU A 110 7.38 5.54 2.07
CA LEU A 110 7.92 5.38 0.70
C LEU A 110 9.30 6.04 0.55
N CYS A 111 9.49 7.25 1.11
CA CYS A 111 10.79 7.92 1.10
C CYS A 111 11.87 7.13 1.89
N LYS A 112 11.52 6.44 2.97
CA LYS A 112 12.48 5.60 3.71
C LYS A 112 12.86 4.36 2.92
N VAL A 113 11.87 3.72 2.29
CA VAL A 113 12.09 2.53 1.45
C VAL A 113 13.03 2.88 0.30
N LYS A 114 12.81 4.02 -0.38
CA LYS A 114 13.73 4.52 -1.42
C LYS A 114 15.13 4.81 -0.91
N ALA A 115 15.24 5.46 0.26
CA ALA A 115 16.54 5.72 0.87
C ALA A 115 17.28 4.42 1.24
N ALA A 116 16.55 3.33 1.56
CA ALA A 116 17.14 2.02 1.80
C ALA A 116 17.59 1.36 0.49
N GLN A 117 16.79 1.44 -0.58
CA GLN A 117 17.15 0.90 -1.90
C GLN A 117 18.42 1.54 -2.46
N LEU A 118 18.54 2.87 -2.40
CA LEU A 118 19.74 3.58 -2.85
C LEU A 118 21.01 3.21 -2.05
N LEU A 119 20.86 2.70 -0.83
CA LEU A 119 21.99 2.19 -0.04
C LEU A 119 22.40 0.77 -0.46
N GLU A 120 21.52 0.02 -1.10
CA GLU A 120 21.78 -1.35 -1.59
C GLU A 120 22.38 -1.37 -3.00
N GLU A 121 22.29 -0.26 -3.74
CA GLU A 121 22.87 -0.14 -5.08
C GLU A 121 24.41 -0.15 -5.07
N GLU A 122 25.02 -0.74 -6.11
CA GLU A 122 26.49 -0.86 -6.24
C GLU A 122 27.22 0.49 -6.26
N LYS A 123 26.53 1.56 -6.68
CA LYS A 123 27.03 2.94 -6.72
C LYS A 123 26.20 3.81 -5.79
N ILE A 124 26.62 3.88 -4.54
CA ILE A 124 25.93 4.65 -3.52
C ILE A 124 26.19 6.15 -3.73
N ASP A 125 25.16 6.90 -4.13
CA ASP A 125 25.17 8.36 -4.03
C ASP A 125 24.64 8.79 -2.65
N MET A 126 25.56 9.17 -1.77
CA MET A 126 25.25 9.55 -0.40
C MET A 126 24.45 10.87 -0.31
N GLU A 127 24.49 11.72 -1.33
CA GLU A 127 23.72 12.97 -1.38
C GLU A 127 22.24 12.66 -1.61
N GLU A 128 21.93 11.82 -2.61
CA GLU A 128 20.55 11.40 -2.90
C GLU A 128 19.91 10.66 -1.71
N VAL A 129 20.67 9.78 -1.04
CA VAL A 129 20.21 9.09 0.17
C VAL A 129 19.85 10.08 1.28
N GLN A 130 20.65 11.14 1.45
CA GLN A 130 20.37 12.18 2.45
C GLN A 130 19.13 12.99 2.07
N ASP A 131 18.96 13.33 0.79
CA ASP A 131 17.78 14.03 0.29
C ASP A 131 16.48 13.26 0.57
N TRP A 132 16.47 11.94 0.32
CA TRP A 132 15.31 11.10 0.64
C TRP A 132 15.04 11.01 2.14
N LYS A 133 16.09 10.94 2.97
CA LYS A 133 15.95 10.99 4.44
C LYS A 133 15.39 12.34 4.90
N GLU A 134 15.82 13.44 4.29
CA GLU A 134 15.26 14.77 4.57
C GLU A 134 13.80 14.88 4.14
N LYS A 135 13.45 14.42 2.93
CA LYS A 135 12.06 14.37 2.45
C LYS A 135 11.17 13.58 3.41
N SER A 136 11.63 12.40 3.85
CA SER A 136 10.91 11.59 4.85
C SER A 136 10.66 12.36 6.16
N ARG A 137 11.67 13.06 6.68
CA ARG A 137 11.52 13.92 7.87
C ARG A 137 10.53 15.07 7.63
N LYS A 138 10.59 15.70 6.46
CA LYS A 138 9.66 16.78 6.06
C LYS A 138 8.21 16.27 6.05
N TYR A 139 7.93 15.11 5.47
CA TYR A 139 6.58 14.54 5.46
C TYR A 139 6.10 14.15 6.86
N LYS A 140 6.95 13.57 7.72
CA LYS A 140 6.60 13.32 9.13
C LYS A 140 6.24 14.59 9.91
N ASN A 141 6.93 15.69 9.65
CA ASN A 141 6.58 16.97 10.28
C ASN A 141 5.23 17.49 9.79
N LYS A 142 4.95 17.35 8.48
CA LYS A 142 3.64 17.71 7.90
C LYS A 142 2.50 16.84 8.44
N GLU A 143 2.73 15.54 8.65
CA GLU A 143 1.79 14.62 9.30
C GLU A 143 1.43 15.09 10.72
N LYS A 144 2.43 15.42 11.54
CA LYS A 144 2.19 15.95 12.90
C LYS A 144 1.40 17.25 12.87
N ASN A 145 1.73 18.16 11.96
CA ASN A 145 0.99 19.40 11.81
C ASN A 145 -0.47 19.15 11.40
N ALA A 146 -0.71 18.20 10.49
CA ALA A 146 -2.05 17.81 10.08
C ALA A 146 -2.87 17.22 11.24
N LEU A 147 -2.25 16.39 12.08
CA LEU A 147 -2.90 15.86 13.28
C LEU A 147 -3.23 16.96 14.28
N LEU A 148 -2.32 17.92 14.50
CA LEU A 148 -2.59 19.07 15.37
C LEU A 148 -3.76 19.93 14.88
N GLU A 149 -3.88 20.13 13.56
CA GLU A 149 -5.02 20.83 12.94
C GLU A 149 -6.33 20.05 13.08
N LEU A 150 -6.26 18.72 12.98
CA LEU A 150 -7.42 17.86 13.24
C LEU A 150 -7.86 17.99 14.70
N ASP A 151 -6.94 17.87 15.65
CA ASP A 151 -7.22 18.00 17.08
C ASP A 151 -7.80 19.40 17.40
N ALA A 152 -7.26 20.45 16.79
CA ALA A 152 -7.78 21.81 16.93
C ALA A 152 -9.22 21.92 16.41
N GLN A 153 -9.53 21.33 15.25
CA GLN A 153 -10.89 21.29 14.72
C GLN A 153 -11.86 20.51 15.62
N GLU A 154 -11.42 19.39 16.20
CA GLU A 154 -12.24 18.62 17.13
C GLU A 154 -12.51 19.41 18.41
N LEU A 155 -11.50 20.09 18.95
CA LEU A 155 -11.64 20.98 20.12
C LEU A 155 -12.59 22.15 19.83
N GLU A 156 -12.44 22.81 18.68
CA GLU A 156 -13.35 23.89 18.24
C GLU A 156 -14.79 23.40 18.04
N SER A 157 -14.96 22.16 17.55
CA SER A 157 -16.27 21.56 17.40
C SER A 157 -16.95 21.22 18.73
N GLY A 158 -16.22 21.33 19.84
CA GLY A 158 -16.66 21.17 21.21
C GLY A 158 -16.67 19.71 21.66
N ILE A 159 -16.09 19.44 22.83
CA ILE A 159 -16.47 18.26 23.61
C ILE A 159 -17.92 18.51 24.02
N LYS A 160 -18.87 17.72 23.50
CA LYS A 160 -20.26 17.76 23.97
C LYS A 160 -20.25 17.53 25.48
N THR A 161 -20.46 18.57 26.27
CA THR A 161 -20.69 18.42 27.70
C THR A 161 -21.99 17.65 27.89
N ASP A 162 -22.00 16.73 28.86
CA ASP A 162 -23.06 15.74 29.08
C ASP A 162 -24.48 16.33 29.23
N ASP A 163 -24.59 17.65 29.47
CA ASP A 163 -25.85 18.37 29.63
C ASP A 163 -26.65 18.54 28.30
N GLU A 164 -26.06 18.26 27.13
CA GLU A 164 -26.77 18.34 25.83
C GLU A 164 -26.96 16.98 25.11
N SER A 165 -26.50 15.86 25.67
CA SER A 165 -26.41 14.60 24.91
C SER A 165 -26.99 13.39 25.64
N LEU A 166 -28.33 13.29 25.67
CA LEU A 166 -28.97 11.97 25.66
C LEU A 166 -30.39 11.92 25.07
N PHE A 167 -31.08 13.06 24.93
CA PHE A 167 -32.47 13.12 24.43
C PHE A 167 -32.76 14.26 23.46
N SER A 168 -31.75 14.95 22.95
CA SER A 168 -31.99 15.88 21.83
C SER A 168 -32.11 15.04 20.57
N GLU A 169 -33.33 14.91 20.04
CA GLU A 169 -33.61 14.43 18.68
C GLU A 169 -32.88 15.36 17.70
N HIS A 170 -31.58 15.14 17.53
CA HIS A 170 -30.80 15.87 16.55
C HIS A 170 -31.12 15.29 15.19
N ASP A 171 -31.89 16.08 14.44
CA ASP A 171 -31.95 16.07 12.98
C ASP A 171 -30.61 15.62 12.40
N GLU A 172 -30.69 14.69 11.44
CA GLU A 172 -29.70 13.90 10.67
C GLU A 172 -28.37 14.58 10.25
N THR A 173 -27.79 15.41 11.10
CA THR A 173 -26.67 16.27 10.78
C THR A 173 -25.45 15.76 11.53
N LYS A 174 -24.42 15.45 10.73
CA LYS A 174 -23.09 14.94 11.11
C LYS A 174 -22.94 13.42 11.23
N ILE A 175 -23.75 12.63 10.54
CA ILE A 175 -23.23 11.37 10.01
C ILE A 175 -22.10 11.76 9.05
N ARG A 176 -20.90 11.19 9.24
CA ARG A 176 -19.70 11.36 8.39
C ARG A 176 -20.09 11.74 6.97
N LYS A 177 -19.65 12.90 6.46
CA LYS A 177 -19.92 13.34 5.07
C LYS A 177 -19.84 12.11 4.18
N LYS A 178 -20.98 11.65 3.65
CA LYS A 178 -20.99 10.52 2.71
C LYS A 178 -20.09 10.97 1.58
N LYS A 179 -18.93 10.31 1.43
CA LYS A 179 -18.01 10.62 0.34
C LYS A 179 -18.80 10.48 -0.96
N ASN A 180 -18.69 11.49 -1.82
CA ASN A 180 -19.32 11.40 -3.13
C ASN A 180 -18.71 10.19 -3.85
N ILE A 181 -19.56 9.45 -4.55
CA ILE A 181 -19.14 8.28 -5.34
C ILE A 181 -17.98 8.66 -6.25
N ASP A 182 -18.06 9.84 -6.87
CA ASP A 182 -17.03 10.38 -7.76
C ASP A 182 -15.68 10.55 -7.03
N ASP A 183 -15.64 10.96 -5.76
CA ASP A 183 -14.37 11.05 -5.00
C ASP A 183 -13.72 9.68 -4.72
N ILE A 184 -14.50 8.59 -4.81
CA ILE A 184 -14.01 7.21 -4.65
C ILE A 184 -13.51 6.65 -5.98
N PHE A 185 -14.13 7.05 -7.11
CA PHE A 185 -13.84 6.53 -8.44
C PHE A 185 -12.92 7.43 -9.29
N ASP A 186 -12.77 8.71 -8.94
CA ASP A 186 -11.84 9.68 -9.55
C ASP A 186 -10.37 9.37 -9.23
N ASP A 187 -10.14 8.44 -8.30
CA ASP A 187 -8.83 7.90 -7.98
C ASP A 187 -8.79 6.47 -8.54
N PRO A 188 -8.47 6.28 -9.85
CA PRO A 188 -8.58 4.98 -10.56
C PRO A 188 -7.74 3.86 -9.95
N GLY A 189 -6.98 4.15 -8.90
CA GLY A 189 -6.24 3.17 -8.15
C GLY A 189 -4.88 2.92 -8.75
N PHE A 190 -4.34 1.77 -8.38
CA PHE A 190 -3.02 1.28 -8.76
C PHE A 190 -2.95 0.76 -10.22
N LEU A 191 -4.10 0.61 -10.88
CA LEU A 191 -4.21 -0.07 -12.17
C LEU A 191 -4.88 0.86 -13.20
N GLU A 192 -4.12 1.80 -13.72
CA GLU A 192 -4.40 2.33 -15.06
C GLU A 192 -3.88 1.28 -16.07
N PHE A 193 -4.80 0.49 -16.62
CA PHE A 193 -4.57 -0.32 -17.83
C PHE A 193 -4.88 0.48 -19.08
#